data_AF-A0A962EJQ5-F1
#
_entry.id   AF-A0A962EJQ5-F1
#
_cell.length_a   1.000
_cell.length_b   1.000
_cell.length_c   1.000
_cell.angle_alpha   90.00
_cell.angle_beta   90.00
_cell.angle_gamma   90.00
#
_symmetry.space_group_name_H-M   'P 1'
#
loop_
_entity.id
_entity.type
_entity.pdbx_description
1 polymer ?
#
loop_
_entity_poly.entity_id
_entity_poly.type
_entity_poly.pdbx_seq_one_letter_code
_entity_poly.pdbx_strand_id
1 'polypeptide(L)'
;NATEAQRTLFEERFKTGLIKTYARGFFSYTDEKIKVYPYEPVEENARKAYIVQEIANKDGTTLLINYTMGRNKSNEWKLLNMVVNGINVGSTLNSQFQQAMEQTGDLDKVIDDWARPVDTPAALDVMASDEALSENDSSAEAGVQREKERSSDKLQ
;
A
#
# COMPACT_ATOMS: atom_id res chain seq x y z
N ASN A 1 23.72 -1.69 18.32
CA ASN A 1 23.72 -0.32 17.77
C ASN A 1 24.22 -0.36 16.34
N ALA A 2 23.50 0.27 15.41
CA ALA A 2 23.84 0.28 13.98
C ALA A 2 24.83 1.42 13.63
N THR A 3 25.69 1.19 12.64
CA THR A 3 26.53 2.22 12.02
C THR A 3 25.72 3.17 11.14
N GLU A 4 26.31 4.29 10.74
CA GLU A 4 25.65 5.23 9.80
C GLU A 4 25.42 4.63 8.42
N ALA A 5 26.38 3.83 7.93
CA ALA A 5 26.25 3.09 6.69
C ALA A 5 25.09 2.10 6.73
N GLN A 6 24.96 1.33 7.82
CA GLN A 6 23.85 0.39 8.02
C GLN A 6 22.49 1.12 8.07
N ARG A 7 22.40 2.26 8.75
CA ARG A 7 21.15 3.05 8.78
C ARG A 7 20.77 3.57 7.40
N THR A 8 21.75 4.05 6.64
CA THR A 8 21.53 4.58 5.28
C THR A 8 21.09 3.47 4.34
N LEU A 9 21.75 2.32 4.39
CA LEU A 9 21.41 1.15 3.59
C LEU A 9 20.01 0.63 3.95
N PHE A 10 19.71 0.53 5.25
CA PHE A 10 18.38 0.17 5.71
C PHE A 10 17.31 1.13 5.17
N GLU A 11 17.55 2.44 5.22
CA GLU A 11 16.61 3.44 4.69
C GLU A 11 16.32 3.23 3.19
N GLU A 12 17.35 2.93 2.39
CA GLU A 12 17.20 2.62 0.96
C GLU A 12 16.37 1.35 0.73
N ARG A 13 16.72 0.27 1.44
CA ARG A 13 16.04 -1.03 1.35
C ARG A 13 14.58 -0.92 1.81
N PHE A 14 14.35 -0.20 2.92
CA PHE A 14 13.04 0.09 3.49
C PHE A 14 12.15 0.89 2.55
N LYS A 15 12.64 1.99 1.96
CA LYS A 15 11.88 2.76 0.97
C LYS A 15 11.50 1.91 -0.25
N THR A 16 12.44 1.10 -0.72
CA THR A 16 12.20 0.21 -1.87
C THR A 16 11.14 -0.84 -1.55
N GLY A 17 11.20 -1.47 -0.38
CA GLY A 17 10.20 -2.43 0.10
C GLY A 17 8.83 -1.78 0.24
N LEU A 18 8.75 -0.60 0.86
CA LEU A 18 7.51 0.16 0.97
C LEU A 18 6.88 0.44 -0.40
N ILE A 19 7.65 0.97 -1.35
CA ILE A 19 7.12 1.28 -2.67
C ILE A 19 6.59 0.01 -3.34
N LYS A 20 7.36 -1.09 -3.34
CA LYS A 20 6.94 -2.33 -3.99
C LYS A 20 5.68 -2.94 -3.38
N THR A 21 5.61 -2.95 -2.05
CA THR A 21 4.52 -3.59 -1.32
C THR A 21 3.24 -2.74 -1.34
N TYR A 22 3.36 -1.41 -1.16
CA TYR A 22 2.19 -0.55 -1.04
C TYR A 22 1.75 0.07 -2.36
N ALA A 23 2.65 0.35 -3.32
CA ALA A 23 2.25 0.94 -4.59
C ALA A 23 1.25 0.06 -5.36
N ARG A 24 1.39 -1.27 -5.28
CA ARG A 24 0.46 -2.22 -5.90
C ARG A 24 -0.97 -2.05 -5.38
N GLY A 25 -1.16 -1.91 -4.07
CA GLY A 25 -2.47 -1.66 -3.47
C GLY A 25 -3.02 -0.25 -3.73
N PHE A 26 -2.21 0.70 -4.18
CA PHE A 26 -2.65 2.04 -4.56
C PHE A 26 -2.97 2.15 -6.06
N PHE A 27 -2.38 1.33 -6.93
CA PHE A 27 -2.64 1.36 -8.37
C PHE A 27 -4.08 0.96 -8.71
N SER A 28 -4.72 0.09 -7.92
CA SER A 28 -6.12 -0.31 -8.09
C SER A 28 -7.14 0.82 -7.83
N TYR A 29 -6.71 1.96 -7.26
CA TYR A 29 -7.58 3.12 -6.93
C TYR A 29 -7.27 4.36 -7.77
N THR A 30 -6.58 4.20 -8.91
CA THR A 30 -6.07 5.33 -9.74
C THR A 30 -7.15 6.14 -10.46
N ASP A 31 -8.40 5.69 -10.46
CA ASP A 31 -9.44 6.18 -11.37
C ASP A 31 -10.57 6.98 -10.68
N GLU A 32 -10.35 7.47 -9.45
CA GLU A 32 -11.49 7.70 -8.54
C GLU A 32 -11.50 9.02 -7.74
N LYS A 33 -12.70 9.35 -7.25
CA LYS A 33 -12.99 10.58 -6.49
C LYS A 33 -12.39 10.48 -5.09
N ILE A 34 -11.19 10.99 -4.92
CA ILE A 34 -10.55 11.12 -3.61
C ILE A 34 -11.36 12.07 -2.73
N LYS A 35 -11.90 11.56 -1.62
CA LYS A 35 -12.46 12.40 -0.55
C LYS A 35 -11.42 12.52 0.55
N VAL A 36 -10.72 13.65 0.55
CA VAL A 36 -9.92 14.04 1.70
C VAL A 36 -10.84 14.73 2.67
N TYR A 37 -11.00 14.20 3.88
CA TYR A 37 -11.72 14.93 4.92
C TYR A 37 -10.77 15.95 5.53
N PRO A 38 -11.06 17.26 5.41
CA PRO A 38 -10.28 18.27 6.10
C PRO A 38 -10.40 18.08 7.61
N TYR A 39 -9.24 18.22 8.23
CA TYR A 39 -8.93 18.09 9.64
C TYR A 39 -9.72 19.07 10.54
N GLU A 40 -9.83 18.77 11.83
CA GLU A 40 -10.11 19.77 12.87
C GLU A 40 -9.09 20.93 12.76
N PRO A 41 -9.28 22.12 13.34
CA PRO A 41 -8.29 23.18 13.22
C PRO A 41 -6.90 22.75 13.75
N VAL A 42 -5.85 22.82 12.91
CA VAL A 42 -4.47 22.73 13.41
C VAL A 42 -4.18 24.01 14.15
N GLU A 43 -3.99 23.92 15.47
CA GLU A 43 -3.43 25.02 16.25
C GLU A 43 -2.15 25.53 15.56
N GLU A 44 -1.94 26.84 15.52
CA GLU A 44 -0.84 27.47 14.77
C GLU A 44 0.55 26.91 15.16
N ASN A 45 0.66 26.45 16.41
CA ASN A 45 1.87 25.88 17.01
C ASN A 45 1.87 24.34 17.09
N ALA A 46 0.92 23.66 16.44
CA ALA A 46 0.87 22.20 16.49
C ALA A 46 2.13 21.59 15.86
N ARG A 47 2.66 20.56 16.55
CA ARG A 47 3.80 19.77 16.08
C ARG A 47 3.38 18.43 15.49
N LYS A 48 2.10 18.09 15.62
CA LYS A 48 1.47 16.87 15.09
C LYS A 48 0.14 17.22 14.47
N ALA A 49 -0.24 16.51 13.41
CA ALA A 49 -1.55 16.59 12.78
C ALA A 49 -1.99 15.20 12.35
N TYR A 50 -3.30 14.99 12.23
CA TYR A 50 -3.89 13.71 11.82
C TYR A 50 -4.74 13.94 10.58
N ILE A 51 -4.53 13.19 9.52
CA ILE A 51 -5.26 13.36 8.26
C ILE A 51 -5.99 12.07 7.95
N VAL A 52 -7.27 12.15 7.62
CA VAL A 52 -8.08 11.01 7.20
C VAL A 52 -8.42 11.17 5.72
N GLN A 53 -8.05 10.17 4.94
CA GLN A 53 -8.39 10.06 3.53
C GLN A 53 -9.29 8.85 3.32
N GLU A 54 -10.37 9.06 2.58
CA GLU A 54 -11.26 8.01 2.12
C GLU A 54 -11.21 7.97 0.59
N ILE A 55 -10.95 6.78 0.05
CA ILE A 55 -10.94 6.53 -1.38
C ILE A 55 -12.03 5.50 -1.67
N ALA A 56 -13.05 5.88 -2.43
CA ALA A 56 -14.20 5.04 -2.71
C ALA A 56 -14.09 4.43 -4.12
N ASN A 57 -14.26 3.10 -4.18
CA ASN A 57 -14.09 2.28 -5.36
C ASN A 57 -15.37 2.04 -6.16
N LYS A 58 -15.26 1.85 -7.47
CA LYS A 58 -16.36 1.51 -8.41
C LYS A 58 -17.10 0.23 -8.00
N ASP A 59 -16.41 -0.71 -7.37
CA ASP A 59 -16.99 -1.94 -6.81
C ASP A 59 -17.74 -1.72 -5.48
N GLY A 60 -17.73 -0.49 -4.95
CA GLY A 60 -18.36 -0.11 -3.69
C GLY A 60 -17.48 -0.32 -2.45
N THR A 61 -16.23 -0.76 -2.61
CA THR A 61 -15.25 -0.83 -1.51
C THR A 61 -14.71 0.56 -1.18
N THR A 62 -14.25 0.75 0.06
CA THR A 62 -13.66 2.01 0.49
C THR A 62 -12.33 1.74 1.18
N LEU A 63 -11.29 2.46 0.75
CA LEU A 63 -10.00 2.48 1.39
C LEU A 63 -9.92 3.66 2.36
N LEU A 64 -9.73 3.36 3.65
CA LEU A 64 -9.55 4.36 4.69
C LEU A 64 -8.08 4.45 5.11
N ILE A 65 -7.53 5.66 5.05
CA ILE A 65 -6.14 5.93 5.39
C ILE A 65 -6.06 7.04 6.43
N ASN A 66 -5.42 6.73 7.56
CA ASN A 66 -5.13 7.69 8.61
C ASN A 66 -3.63 7.99 8.64
N TYR A 67 -3.26 9.25 8.38
CA TYR A 67 -1.88 9.72 8.43
C TYR A 67 -1.62 10.42 9.76
N THR A 68 -0.50 10.10 10.40
CA THR A 68 0.09 10.91 11.47
C THR A 68 1.19 11.76 10.88
N MET A 69 1.03 13.08 10.89
CA MET A 69 2.02 14.04 10.41
C MET A 69 2.78 14.68 11.57
N GLY A 70 4.04 15.02 11.35
CA GLY A 70 4.90 15.72 12.31
C GLY A 70 5.59 16.92 11.67
N ARG A 71 5.66 18.03 12.39
CA ARG A 71 6.34 19.24 11.92
C ARG A 71 7.80 19.23 12.35
N ASN A 72 8.72 19.25 11.38
CA ASN A 72 10.15 19.20 11.64
C ASN A 72 10.70 20.57 12.14
N LYS A 73 12.02 20.65 12.38
CA LYS A 73 12.69 21.88 12.83
C LYS A 73 12.67 22.99 11.76
N SER A 74 12.56 22.61 10.49
CA SER A 74 12.44 23.52 9.35
C SER A 74 11.00 23.92 9.06
N ASN A 75 10.07 23.67 9.99
CA ASN A 75 8.63 23.97 9.87
C ASN A 75 7.89 23.23 8.75
N GLU A 76 8.45 22.14 8.22
CA GLU A 76 7.82 21.29 7.21
C GLU A 76 7.05 20.13 7.86
N TRP A 77 5.86 19.83 7.33
CA TRP A 77 5.12 18.63 7.68
C TRP A 77 5.70 17.41 6.98
N LYS A 78 5.99 16.36 7.75
CA LYS A 78 6.45 15.06 7.26
C LYS A 78 5.53 13.97 7.78
N LEU A 79 5.33 12.93 6.98
CA LEU A 79 4.61 11.73 7.41
C LEU A 79 5.44 11.01 8.48
N LEU A 80 4.82 10.73 9.63
CA LEU A 80 5.42 9.93 10.70
C LEU A 80 4.91 8.50 10.69
N ASN A 81 3.62 8.30 10.44
CA ASN A 81 3.00 6.98 10.43
C ASN A 81 1.72 6.98 9.59
N MET A 82 1.30 5.79 9.16
CA MET A 82 0.06 5.56 8.43
C MET A 82 -0.68 4.33 8.97
N VAL A 83 -2.01 4.41 9.00
CA VAL A 83 -2.90 3.29 9.29
C VAL A 83 -3.83 3.10 8.09
N VAL A 84 -3.76 1.95 7.44
CA VAL A 84 -4.56 1.62 6.25
C VAL A 84 -5.57 0.53 6.62
N ASN A 85 -6.87 0.82 6.50
CA ASN A 85 -7.95 -0.11 6.89
C ASN A 85 -7.74 -0.73 8.29
N GLY A 86 -7.29 0.09 9.24
CA GLY A 86 -7.02 -0.32 10.63
C GLY A 86 -5.64 -0.97 10.86
N ILE A 87 -4.87 -1.25 9.82
CA ILE A 87 -3.52 -1.83 9.92
C ILE A 87 -2.49 -0.71 10.06
N ASN A 88 -1.80 -0.68 11.20
CA ASN A 88 -0.75 0.30 11.49
C ASN A 88 0.57 -0.10 10.83
N VAL A 89 0.92 0.59 9.74
CA VAL A 89 2.08 0.28 8.89
C VAL A 89 3.38 0.33 9.68
N GLY A 90 3.62 1.40 10.44
CA GLY A 90 4.83 1.54 11.24
C GLY A 90 4.99 0.45 12.30
N SER A 91 3.91 0.09 12.99
CA SER A 91 3.94 -0.99 13.98
C SER A 91 4.19 -2.35 13.34
N THR A 92 3.57 -2.64 12.20
CA THR A 92 3.75 -3.90 11.47
C THR A 92 5.20 -4.08 11.03
N LEU A 93 5.78 -3.05 10.40
CA LEU A 93 7.17 -3.09 9.95
C LEU A 93 8.15 -3.20 11.12
N ASN A 94 7.88 -2.51 12.23
CA ASN A 94 8.69 -2.64 13.43
C ASN A 94 8.66 -4.08 13.97
N SER A 95 7.48 -4.70 14.08
CA SER A 95 7.35 -6.09 14.54
C SER A 95 8.09 -7.08 13.62
N GLN A 96 7.98 -6.90 12.31
CA GLN A 96 8.71 -7.74 11.34
C GLN A 96 10.22 -7.59 11.46
N PHE A 97 10.71 -6.37 11.67
CA PHE A 97 12.13 -6.13 11.90
C PHE A 97 12.63 -6.82 13.17
N GLN A 98 11.89 -6.71 14.27
CA GLN A 98 12.24 -7.41 15.52
C GLN A 98 12.27 -8.92 15.32
N GLN A 99 11.27 -9.49 14.65
CA GLN A 99 11.23 -10.92 14.36
C GLN A 99 12.42 -11.36 13.48
N ALA A 100 12.77 -10.59 12.45
CA ALA A 100 13.93 -10.89 11.60
C ALA A 100 15.24 -10.83 12.40
N MET A 101 15.38 -9.86 13.31
CA MET A 101 16.52 -9.76 14.22
C MET A 101 16.57 -10.93 15.22
N GLU A 102 15.43 -11.37 15.76
CA GLU A 102 15.34 -12.52 16.67
C GLU A 102 15.73 -13.84 15.99
N GLN A 103 15.30 -14.03 14.74
CA GLN A 103 15.58 -15.24 13.97
C GLN A 103 17.03 -15.29 13.48
N THR A 104 17.58 -14.16 13.08
CA THR A 104 18.87 -14.11 12.37
C THR A 104 20.02 -13.74 13.29
N GLY A 105 19.78 -12.88 14.27
CA GLY A 105 20.82 -12.31 15.15
C GLY A 105 21.82 -11.37 14.44
N ASP A 106 21.62 -11.12 13.14
CA ASP A 106 22.57 -10.41 12.28
C ASP A 106 21.86 -9.24 11.58
N LEU A 107 22.28 -8.02 11.92
CA LEU A 107 21.71 -6.80 11.38
C LEU A 107 21.99 -6.63 9.88
N ASP A 108 23.18 -7.00 9.40
CA ASP A 108 23.54 -6.81 7.99
C ASP A 108 22.68 -7.73 7.12
N LYS A 109 22.51 -8.98 7.55
CA LYS A 109 21.62 -9.91 6.88
C LYS A 109 20.15 -9.46 6.89
N VAL A 110 19.66 -8.91 8.00
CA VAL A 110 18.30 -8.35 8.06
C VAL A 110 18.14 -7.17 7.10
N ILE A 111 19.13 -6.29 6.99
CA ILE A 111 19.10 -5.15 6.06
C ILE A 111 19.10 -5.62 4.60
N ASP A 112 19.94 -6.59 4.26
CA ASP A 112 20.02 -7.14 2.91
C ASP A 112 18.70 -7.82 2.49
N ASP A 113 18.06 -8.52 3.41
CA ASP A 113 16.79 -9.20 3.18
C ASP A 113 15.59 -8.24 3.07
N TRP A 114 15.71 -7.02 3.59
CA TRP A 114 14.61 -6.06 3.72
C TRP A 114 14.11 -5.47 2.39
N ALA A 115 14.88 -5.55 1.30
CA ALA A 115 14.43 -5.08 -0.03
C ALA A 115 13.55 -6.08 -0.78
N ARG A 116 13.40 -7.31 -0.26
CA ARG A 116 12.42 -8.24 -0.78
C ARG A 116 11.02 -7.70 -0.46
N PRO A 117 10.03 -7.85 -1.38
CA PRO A 117 8.66 -7.52 -1.05
C PRO A 117 8.32 -8.18 0.28
N VAL A 118 7.99 -7.35 1.26
CA VAL A 118 7.55 -7.84 2.55
C VAL A 118 6.24 -8.55 2.30
N ASP A 119 6.08 -9.78 2.79
CA ASP A 119 4.80 -10.48 2.75
C ASP A 119 3.75 -9.57 3.40
N THR A 120 2.92 -8.99 2.54
CA THR A 120 1.91 -8.02 2.95
C THR A 120 0.89 -8.73 3.83
N PRO A 121 0.39 -8.11 4.92
CA PRO A 121 -0.77 -8.65 5.59
C PRO A 121 -1.89 -8.92 4.57
N ALA A 122 -2.50 -10.10 4.63
CA ALA A 122 -3.48 -10.58 3.65
C ALA A 122 -4.57 -9.56 3.27
N ALA A 123 -4.91 -8.64 4.16
CA ALA A 123 -5.88 -7.56 3.91
C ALA A 123 -5.46 -6.58 2.78
N LEU A 124 -4.16 -6.39 2.54
CA LEU A 124 -3.65 -5.58 1.42
C LEU A 124 -3.41 -6.43 0.16
N ASP A 125 -3.25 -7.74 0.33
CA ASP A 125 -3.17 -8.70 -0.77
C ASP A 125 -4.54 -8.90 -1.44
N VAL A 126 -5.64 -8.83 -0.67
CA VAL A 126 -7.02 -8.77 -1.20
C VAL A 126 -7.19 -7.57 -2.14
N MET A 127 -6.65 -6.40 -1.80
CA MET A 127 -6.69 -5.19 -2.65
C MET A 127 -5.89 -5.33 -3.95
N ALA A 128 -4.91 -6.23 -4.00
CA ALA A 128 -4.12 -6.56 -5.19
C ALA A 128 -4.65 -7.79 -5.95
N SER A 129 -5.54 -8.58 -5.33
CA SER A 129 -6.08 -9.83 -5.86
C SER A 129 -7.39 -9.61 -6.64
N ASP A 130 -8.18 -8.59 -6.31
CA ASP A 130 -9.40 -8.25 -7.07
C ASP A 130 -9.10 -7.79 -8.51
N GLU A 131 -7.90 -7.28 -8.76
CA GLU A 131 -7.41 -6.93 -10.12
C GLU A 131 -7.25 -8.18 -11.01
N ALA A 132 -6.73 -9.28 -10.44
CA ALA A 132 -6.46 -10.52 -11.18
C ALA A 132 -7.73 -11.29 -11.59
N LEU A 133 -8.87 -11.02 -10.95
CA LEU A 133 -10.17 -11.58 -11.32
C LEU A 133 -10.88 -10.75 -12.38
N SER A 134 -10.58 -9.45 -12.49
CA SER A 134 -11.23 -8.55 -13.47
C SER A 134 -10.64 -8.65 -14.90
N GLU A 135 -9.34 -8.92 -15.03
CA GLU A 135 -8.70 -9.04 -16.37
C GLU A 135 -9.03 -10.36 -17.08
N ASN A 136 -9.48 -11.39 -16.35
CA ASN A 136 -9.72 -12.71 -16.92
C ASN A 136 -11.17 -12.90 -17.44
N ASP A 137 -12.10 -12.04 -17.07
CA ASP A 137 -13.52 -12.15 -17.48
C ASP A 137 -13.79 -11.49 -18.86
N SER A 138 -13.01 -10.47 -19.23
CA SER A 138 -13.11 -9.83 -20.56
C SER A 138 -12.75 -10.79 -21.71
N SER A 139 -11.88 -11.77 -21.45
CA SER A 139 -11.49 -12.80 -22.42
C SER A 139 -12.55 -13.91 -22.56
N ALA A 140 -13.35 -14.13 -21.51
CA ALA A 140 -14.41 -15.15 -21.49
C ALA A 140 -15.65 -14.69 -22.27
N GLU A 141 -16.05 -13.42 -22.17
CA GLU A 141 -17.19 -12.89 -22.92
C GLU A 141 -16.90 -12.72 -24.43
N ALA A 142 -15.67 -12.37 -24.81
CA ALA A 142 -15.27 -12.24 -26.21
C ALA A 142 -15.22 -13.59 -26.96
N GLY A 143 -14.97 -14.70 -26.25
CA GLY A 143 -15.04 -16.05 -26.80
C GLY A 143 -16.48 -16.52 -27.07
N VAL A 144 -17.40 -16.21 -26.15
CA VAL A 144 -18.80 -16.62 -26.23
C VAL A 144 -19.57 -15.86 -27.33
N GLN A 145 -19.23 -14.61 -27.62
CA GLN A 145 -19.85 -13.86 -28.72
C GLN A 145 -19.40 -14.33 -30.12
N ARG A 146 -18.11 -14.68 -30.31
CA ARG A 146 -17.61 -15.17 -31.61
C ARG A 146 -18.19 -16.53 -32.01
N GLU A 147 -18.57 -17.37 -31.04
CA GLU A 147 -19.16 -18.68 -31.30
C GLU A 147 -20.66 -18.60 -31.63
N LYS A 148 -21.36 -17.58 -31.11
CA LYS A 148 -22.74 -17.27 -31.48
C LYS A 148 -22.87 -16.68 -32.89
N GLU A 149 -21.92 -15.83 -33.32
CA GLU A 149 -21.93 -15.27 -34.67
C GLU A 149 -21.57 -16.30 -35.75
N ARG A 150 -20.60 -17.19 -35.50
CA ARG A 150 -20.27 -18.29 -36.43
C ARG A 150 -21.37 -19.34 -36.58
N SER A 151 -22.25 -19.49 -35.59
CA SER A 151 -23.36 -20.44 -35.62
C SER A 151 -24.58 -19.90 -36.38
N SER A 152 -24.71 -18.58 -36.53
CA SER A 152 -25.81 -17.93 -37.26
C SER A 152 -25.58 -17.91 -38.79
N ASP A 153 -24.34 -17.91 -39.25
CA ASP A 153 -23.98 -17.92 -40.69
C ASP A 153 -24.09 -19.31 -41.35
N LYS A 154 -24.32 -20.38 -40.58
CA LYS A 154 -24.48 -21.75 -41.10
C LYS A 154 -25.94 -22.17 -41.33
N LEU A 155 -26.89 -21.24 -41.19
CA LEU A 155 -28.34 -21.51 -41.26
C LEU A 155 -29.09 -20.68 -42.30
N GLN A 156 -28.39 -20.09 -43.28
CA GLN A 156 -29.00 -19.54 -44.50
C GLN A 156 -28.55 -20.31 -45.75
#